data_AF-A0A9J6FMA4-F1
#
_entry.id   AF-A0A9J6FMA4-F1
#
_cell.length_a   1.000
_cell.length_b   1.000
_cell.length_c   1.000
_cell.angle_alpha   90.00
_cell.angle_beta   90.00
_cell.angle_gamma   90.00
#
_symmetry.space_group_name_H-M   'P 1'
#
loop_
_entity.id
_entity.type
_entity.pdbx_description
1 polymer ?
#
loop_
_entity_poly.entity_id
_entity_poly.type
_entity_poly.pdbx_seq_one_letter_code
_entity_poly.pdbx_strand_id
1 'polypeptide(L)'
;MSDHRHQQQALIQENPIRFECELCNVVFRWHERLLLHMQCHIGAPGSPVECYLCPGKFSSEQNLVRHYKTKHRNSEAFRCPLCPSKFSRKDTLRVHVRRHGSDGARYQIGE
;
A
#
# COMPACT_ATOMS: atom_id res chain seq x y z
N MET A 1 25.55 55.12 12.64
CA MET A 1 24.22 54.46 12.60
C MET A 1 24.13 53.70 11.27
N SER A 2 24.23 52.38 11.40
CA SER A 2 23.62 51.33 10.55
C SER A 2 24.07 51.15 9.09
N ASP A 3 25.15 50.37 8.98
CA ASP A 3 25.40 49.18 8.14
C ASP A 3 25.00 49.08 6.65
N HIS A 4 26.06 49.00 5.84
CA HIS A 4 26.44 47.90 4.93
C HIS A 4 25.39 47.21 4.04
N ARG A 5 25.48 47.59 2.77
CA ARG A 5 25.16 46.87 1.53
C ARG A 5 25.43 45.35 1.61
N HIS A 6 24.40 44.51 1.44
CA HIS A 6 24.55 43.11 0.98
C HIS A 6 23.41 42.68 0.03
N GLN A 7 23.84 42.54 -1.22
CA GLN A 7 23.42 41.73 -2.35
C GLN A 7 22.30 40.68 -2.21
N GLN A 8 21.48 40.63 -3.28
CA GLN A 8 20.66 39.55 -3.86
C GLN A 8 20.54 38.21 -3.10
N GLN A 9 19.29 37.71 -3.00
CA GLN A 9 19.04 36.27 -3.09
C GLN A 9 17.74 35.99 -3.86
N ALA A 10 17.88 35.42 -5.06
CA ALA A 10 16.86 34.54 -5.64
C ALA A 10 16.82 33.22 -4.85
N LEU A 11 15.96 32.25 -5.25
CA LEU A 11 15.82 30.87 -4.71
C LEU A 11 14.73 30.80 -3.61
N ILE A 12 13.74 29.91 -3.60
CA ILE A 12 13.61 28.54 -4.15
C ILE A 12 12.12 28.36 -4.50
N GLN A 13 11.79 27.80 -5.67
CA GLN A 13 10.49 27.12 -5.84
C GLN A 13 10.52 25.91 -4.91
N GLU A 14 10.16 26.11 -3.64
CA GLU A 14 10.11 25.01 -2.69
C GLU A 14 8.96 24.12 -3.13
N ASN A 15 9.28 23.05 -3.86
CA ASN A 15 8.45 21.85 -3.84
C ASN A 15 8.40 21.43 -2.37
N PRO A 16 7.31 21.72 -1.62
CA PRO A 16 7.28 21.38 -0.22
C PRO A 16 7.43 19.86 -0.19
N ILE A 17 8.40 19.34 0.56
CA ILE A 17 8.52 17.89 0.73
C ILE A 17 7.18 17.44 1.33
N ARG A 18 6.37 16.80 0.50
CA ARG A 18 5.01 16.36 0.80
C ARG A 18 5.10 14.87 1.06
N PHE A 19 4.63 14.47 2.22
CA PHE A 19 4.61 13.07 2.64
C PHE A 19 3.22 12.53 2.37
N GLU A 20 3.07 11.74 1.31
CA GLU A 20 1.79 11.14 0.92
C GLU A 20 1.60 9.78 1.59
N CYS A 21 0.42 9.57 2.15
CA CYS A 21 0.01 8.26 2.63
C CYS A 21 -0.33 7.36 1.44
N GLU A 22 0.47 6.34 1.19
CA GLU A 22 0.23 5.39 0.09
C GLU A 22 -1.06 4.58 0.23
N LEU A 23 -1.69 4.59 1.42
CA LEU A 23 -2.92 3.84 1.70
C LEU A 23 -4.19 4.65 1.38
N CYS A 24 -4.17 5.97 1.57
CA CYS A 24 -5.36 6.82 1.36
C CYS A 24 -5.08 8.14 0.64
N ASN A 25 -3.87 8.33 0.12
CA ASN A 25 -3.38 9.49 -0.63
C ASN A 25 -3.52 10.83 0.11
N VAL A 26 -3.65 10.79 1.45
CA VAL A 26 -3.63 12.00 2.27
C VAL A 26 -2.20 12.53 2.35
N VAL A 27 -2.04 13.81 2.08
CA VAL A 27 -0.73 14.48 2.04
C VAL A 27 -0.49 15.24 3.33
N PHE A 28 0.70 15.05 3.90
CA PHE A 28 1.17 15.70 5.12
C PHE A 28 2.34 16.63 4.81
N ARG A 29 2.39 17.76 5.53
CA ARG A 29 3.52 18.70 5.48
C ARG A 29 4.78 18.14 6.14
N TRP A 30 4.64 17.20 7.07
CA TRP A 30 5.73 16.69 7.89
C TRP A 30 5.70 15.15 7.98
N HIS A 31 6.87 14.52 8.05
CA HIS A 31 7.00 13.07 8.08
C HIS A 31 6.40 12.46 9.36
N GLU A 32 6.60 13.09 10.52
CA GLU A 32 6.07 12.61 11.79
C GLU A 32 4.53 12.60 11.80
N ARG A 33 3.90 13.52 11.07
CA ARG A 33 2.44 13.55 10.91
C ARG A 33 1.95 12.39 10.05
N LEU A 34 2.71 11.99 9.03
CA LEU A 34 2.46 10.77 8.26
C LEU A 34 2.62 9.52 9.15
N LEU A 35 3.68 9.43 9.96
CA LEU A 35 3.91 8.29 10.87
C LEU A 35 2.79 8.14 11.91
N LEU A 36 2.33 9.25 12.50
CA LEU A 36 1.18 9.24 13.40
C LEU A 36 -0.12 8.86 12.66
N HIS A 37 -0.32 9.38 11.46
CA HIS A 37 -1.46 8.99 10.62
C HIS A 37 -1.45 7.50 10.28
N MET A 38 -0.28 6.90 10.07
CA MET A 38 -0.15 5.46 9.85
C MET A 38 -0.67 4.65 11.03
N GLN A 39 -0.60 5.15 12.28
CA GLN A 39 -1.19 4.47 13.42
C GLN A 39 -2.71 4.33 13.33
N CYS A 40 -3.41 5.25 12.64
CA CYS A 40 -4.84 5.10 12.36
C CYS A 40 -5.13 3.95 11.38
N HIS A 41 -4.16 3.62 10.51
CA HIS A 41 -4.21 2.45 9.64
C HIS A 41 -3.73 1.16 10.29
N ILE A 42 -3.13 1.23 11.49
CA ILE A 42 -2.51 0.07 12.17
C ILE A 42 -3.27 -0.28 13.46
N GLY A 43 -4.08 0.63 14.01
CA GLY A 43 -4.75 0.47 15.29
C GLY A 43 -3.78 0.45 16.48
N ALA A 44 -4.30 0.44 17.71
CA ALA A 44 -3.50 0.16 18.90
C ALA A 44 -3.04 -1.31 18.90
N PRO A 45 -1.85 -1.66 19.42
CA PRO A 45 -1.42 -3.05 19.50
C PRO A 45 -2.46 -3.91 20.23
N GLY A 46 -2.97 -4.94 19.54
CA GLY A 46 -4.03 -5.83 20.04
C GLY A 46 -5.46 -5.41 19.66
N SER A 47 -5.66 -4.26 19.02
CA SER A 47 -6.96 -3.85 18.47
C SER A 47 -7.09 -4.21 16.99
N PRO A 48 -8.31 -4.53 16.51
CA PRO A 48 -8.53 -4.76 15.10
C PRO A 48 -8.33 -3.48 14.30
N VAL A 49 -7.62 -3.63 13.19
CA VAL A 49 -7.34 -2.60 12.21
C VAL A 49 -8.54 -2.43 11.27
N GLU A 50 -9.05 -1.22 11.12
CA GLU A 50 -10.27 -0.96 10.36
C GLU A 50 -9.99 -0.46 8.94
N CYS A 51 -10.78 -0.92 7.96
CA CYS A 51 -10.75 -0.37 6.62
C CYS A 51 -11.50 0.96 6.58
N TYR A 52 -10.91 1.97 5.94
CA TYR A 52 -11.52 3.29 5.83
C TYR A 52 -12.57 3.39 4.71
N LEU A 53 -12.67 2.37 3.84
CA LEU A 53 -13.60 2.33 2.70
C LEU A 53 -14.81 1.40 2.93
N CYS A 54 -14.76 0.54 3.93
CA CYS A 54 -15.86 -0.35 4.28
C CYS A 54 -15.80 -0.76 5.76
N PRO A 55 -16.87 -1.35 6.34
CA PRO A 55 -16.89 -1.78 7.75
C PRO A 55 -15.93 -2.93 8.11
N GLY A 56 -14.97 -3.29 7.25
CA GLY A 56 -14.06 -4.41 7.43
C GLY A 56 -13.07 -4.17 8.56
N LYS A 57 -12.92 -5.15 9.45
CA LYS A 57 -11.97 -5.14 10.57
C LYS A 57 -11.00 -6.31 10.45
N PHE A 58 -9.72 -6.07 10.75
CA PHE A 58 -8.64 -7.01 10.49
C PHE A 58 -7.73 -7.16 11.71
N SER A 59 -7.28 -8.37 12.00
CA SER A 59 -6.37 -8.63 13.12
C SER A 59 -4.93 -8.14 12.93
N SER A 60 -4.58 -7.69 11.71
CA SER A 60 -3.26 -7.16 11.40
C SER A 60 -3.28 -6.20 10.22
N GLU A 61 -2.28 -5.33 10.16
CA GLU A 61 -2.07 -4.42 9.03
C GLU A 61 -1.90 -5.17 7.70
N GLN A 62 -1.15 -6.28 7.68
CA GLN A 62 -0.98 -7.06 6.44
C GLN A 62 -2.32 -7.60 5.90
N ASN A 63 -3.25 -7.92 6.79
CA ASN A 63 -4.59 -8.36 6.42
C ASN A 63 -5.41 -7.21 5.82
N LEU A 64 -5.32 -6.01 6.41
CA LEU A 64 -5.96 -4.81 5.86
C LEU A 64 -5.40 -4.44 4.49
N VAL A 65 -4.08 -4.40 4.32
CA VAL A 65 -3.42 -4.08 3.04
C VAL A 65 -3.85 -5.06 1.95
N ARG A 66 -3.90 -6.36 2.27
CA ARG A 66 -4.38 -7.39 1.34
C ARG A 66 -5.87 -7.19 1.00
N HIS A 67 -6.70 -6.91 1.99
CA HIS A 67 -8.11 -6.61 1.76
C HIS A 67 -8.27 -5.41 0.83
N TYR A 68 -7.58 -4.31 1.11
CA TYR A 68 -7.59 -3.11 0.28
C TYR A 68 -7.20 -3.42 -1.16
N LYS A 69 -6.06 -4.10 -1.37
CA LYS A 69 -5.61 -4.49 -2.71
C LYS A 69 -6.64 -5.35 -3.44
N THR A 70 -7.32 -6.27 -2.76
CA THR A 70 -8.22 -7.23 -3.42
C THR A 70 -9.66 -6.75 -3.58
N LYS A 71 -10.09 -5.73 -2.83
CA LYS A 71 -11.50 -5.28 -2.78
C LYS A 71 -11.71 -3.82 -3.16
N HIS A 72 -10.72 -2.96 -2.98
CA HIS A 72 -10.87 -1.52 -3.17
C HIS A 72 -9.95 -0.95 -4.24
N ARG A 73 -8.72 -1.47 -4.34
CA ARG A 73 -7.85 -1.24 -5.47
C ARG A 73 -8.27 -2.20 -6.58
N ASN A 74 -8.52 -1.68 -7.78
CA ASN A 74 -8.78 -2.48 -8.98
C ASN A 74 -7.51 -3.24 -9.40
N SER A 75 -7.08 -4.19 -8.58
CA SER A 75 -5.90 -5.01 -8.81
C SER A 75 -6.23 -6.05 -9.88
N GLU A 76 -5.33 -6.20 -10.84
CA GLU A 76 -5.47 -7.23 -11.86
C GLU A 76 -5.51 -8.62 -11.20
N ALA A 77 -6.50 -9.43 -11.59
CA ALA A 77 -6.60 -10.80 -11.09
C ALA A 77 -5.48 -11.66 -11.64
N PHE A 78 -4.90 -12.53 -10.79
CA PHE A 78 -3.89 -13.49 -11.18
C PHE A 78 -4.54 -14.60 -12.03
N ARG A 79 -4.05 -14.77 -13.26
CA ARG A 79 -4.56 -15.78 -14.21
C ARG A 79 -3.81 -17.09 -14.06
N CYS A 80 -4.52 -18.20 -14.14
CA CYS A 80 -3.91 -19.51 -14.28
C CYS A 80 -3.31 -19.68 -15.68
N PRO A 81 -2.07 -20.18 -15.81
CA PRO A 81 -1.48 -20.45 -17.12
C PRO A 81 -2.05 -21.71 -17.80
N LEU A 82 -2.64 -22.63 -17.02
CA LEU A 82 -3.14 -23.93 -17.50
C LEU A 82 -4.63 -23.94 -17.79
N CYS A 83 -5.38 -22.92 -17.34
CA CYS A 83 -6.82 -22.84 -17.57
C CYS A 83 -7.33 -21.38 -17.49
N PRO A 84 -8.58 -21.11 -17.90
CA PRO A 84 -9.15 -19.76 -17.89
C PRO A 84 -9.43 -19.16 -16.49
N SER A 85 -9.12 -19.87 -15.40
CA SER A 85 -9.43 -19.43 -14.03
C SER A 85 -8.62 -18.20 -13.61
N LYS A 86 -9.27 -17.30 -12.87
CA LYS A 86 -8.67 -16.07 -12.31
C LYS A 86 -8.83 -16.05 -10.80
N PHE A 87 -7.84 -15.50 -10.11
CA PHE A 87 -7.79 -15.45 -8.65
C PHE A 87 -7.44 -14.03 -8.19
N SER A 88 -8.08 -13.56 -7.12
CA SER A 88 -7.72 -12.28 -6.49
C SER A 88 -6.42 -12.36 -5.68
N ARG A 89 -5.87 -13.57 -5.50
CA ARG A 89 -4.76 -13.87 -4.61
C ARG A 89 -3.77 -14.85 -5.23
N LYS A 90 -2.49 -14.51 -5.12
CA LYS A 90 -1.35 -15.30 -5.61
C LYS A 90 -1.22 -16.65 -4.92
N ASP A 91 -1.42 -16.70 -3.61
CA ASP A 91 -1.38 -17.95 -2.84
C ASP A 91 -2.51 -18.89 -3.26
N THR A 92 -3.72 -18.35 -3.49
CA THR A 92 -4.85 -19.14 -3.99
C THR A 92 -4.57 -19.70 -5.39
N LEU A 93 -3.97 -18.91 -6.28
CA LEU A 93 -3.53 -19.40 -7.58
C LEU A 93 -2.46 -20.49 -7.45
N ARG A 94 -1.48 -20.36 -6.55
CA ARG A 94 -0.45 -21.38 -6.32
C ARG A 94 -1.06 -22.71 -5.86
N VAL A 95 -2.02 -22.69 -4.94
CA VAL A 95 -2.73 -23.91 -4.52
C VAL A 95 -3.52 -24.50 -5.68
N HIS A 96 -4.21 -23.67 -6.46
CA HIS A 96 -4.95 -24.10 -7.64
C HIS A 96 -4.04 -24.78 -8.68
N VAL A 97 -2.90 -24.17 -9.00
CA VAL A 97 -1.97 -24.66 -10.02
C VAL A 97 -1.42 -26.04 -9.64
N ARG A 98 -1.15 -26.30 -8.34
CA ARG A 98 -0.75 -27.64 -7.86
C ARG A 98 -1.79 -28.73 -8.13
N ARG A 99 -3.07 -28.38 -8.29
CA ARG A 99 -4.14 -29.34 -8.61
C ARG A 99 -4.14 -29.81 -10.07
N HIS A 100 -3.41 -29.12 -10.96
CA HIS A 100 -3.26 -29.54 -12.36
C HIS A 100 -2.25 -30.67 -12.58
N GLY A 101 -1.56 -31.15 -11.53
CA GLY A 101 -0.57 -32.23 -11.64
C GLY A 101 0.86 -31.72 -11.86
N SER A 102 1.79 -32.61 -12.24
CA SER A 102 3.25 -32.44 -12.28
C SER A 102 3.76 -31.15 -12.96
N ASP A 103 3.01 -30.56 -13.88
CA ASP A 103 3.32 -29.28 -14.53
C ASP A 103 3.12 -28.05 -13.62
N GLY A 104 2.24 -28.16 -12.63
CA GLY A 104 1.91 -27.07 -11.71
C GLY A 104 2.95 -26.79 -10.61
N ALA A 105 3.87 -27.73 -10.36
CA ALA A 105 4.88 -27.58 -9.31
C ALA A 105 6.03 -26.62 -9.68
N ARG A 106 6.23 -26.35 -10.98
CA ARG A 106 7.33 -25.51 -11.49
C ARG A 106 6.95 -24.05 -11.70
N TYR A 107 5.65 -23.71 -11.59
CA TYR A 107 5.18 -22.36 -11.85
C TYR A 107 5.45 -21.42 -10.65
N GLN A 108 6.54 -20.65 -10.74
CA GLN A 108 6.81 -19.53 -9.85
C GLN A 108 5.98 -18.33 -10.32
N ILE A 109 4.96 -18.00 -9.54
CA ILE A 109 4.23 -16.74 -9.75
C ILE A 109 5.19 -15.64 -9.30
N GLY A 110 5.67 -14.81 -10.24
CA GLY A 110 6.65 -13.73 -9.99
C GLY A 110 6.16 -12.72 -8.96
N GLU A 111 7.09 -12.18 -8.16
CA GLU A 111 6.87 -11.18 -7.09
C GLU A 111 6.23 -9.89 -7.59
#